data_AF-A0A929SH86-F1
#
_entry.id   AF-A0A929SH86-F1
#
_cell.length_a   1.000
_cell.length_b   1.000
_cell.length_c   1.000
_cell.angle_alpha   90.00
_cell.angle_beta   90.00
_cell.angle_gamma   90.00
#
_symmetry.space_group_name_H-M   'P 1'
#
loop_
_entity.id
_entity.type
_entity.pdbx_description
1 polymer ?
#
loop_
_entity_poly.entity_id
_entity_poly.type
_entity_poly.pdbx_seq_one_letter_code
_entity_poly.pdbx_strand_id
1 'polypeptide(L)'
;DENILNHSTLISCMGGIFDDEIFKNDMRFEGSFTRALAGRTLEASDKTYRRPIVSVAKFSELPHRKSMEFKIPNSQEIKNLFYPDSRIFIFKSSKFYLAICATPLGQNDHGGHTHNDKLGYELWIDGLDIARDPGTYLYTPIPDIRNEFRSVKAHNVPIIGDLEQNSWGEGAIGLFGMFAECRCEVTDFGENFISLAAEYKGVKIIRKFEVKEGSLEIIDIANREFYYNKFELYSNGYGKLMKNV
;
A
#
# COMPACT_ATOMS: atom_id res chain seq x y z
N ASP A 1 -19.83 1.35 15.67
CA ASP A 1 -18.43 1.38 15.24
C ASP A 1 -17.90 2.79 15.31
N GLU A 2 -16.72 2.96 15.90
CA GLU A 2 -15.98 4.23 15.84
C GLU A 2 -15.70 4.56 14.37
N ASN A 3 -15.82 5.84 13.98
CA ASN A 3 -15.37 6.25 12.65
C ASN A 3 -13.83 6.26 12.64
N ILE A 4 -13.23 5.07 12.50
CA ILE A 4 -11.78 4.87 12.56
C ILE A 4 -11.00 5.61 11.47
N LEU A 5 -11.70 6.07 10.43
CA LEU A 5 -11.13 6.88 9.34
C LEU A 5 -11.18 8.39 9.62
N ASN A 6 -11.89 8.81 10.67
CA ASN A 6 -11.88 10.20 11.11
C ASN A 6 -10.60 10.49 11.89
N HIS A 7 -9.62 11.05 11.19
CA HIS A 7 -8.35 11.47 11.78
C HIS A 7 -8.30 12.97 12.11
N SER A 8 -9.42 13.70 12.15
CA SER A 8 -9.43 15.15 12.41
C SER A 8 -8.73 15.54 13.72
N THR A 9 -8.86 14.72 14.78
CA THR A 9 -8.17 14.94 16.06
C THR A 9 -6.65 14.82 15.91
N LEU A 10 -6.16 13.81 15.21
CA LEU A 10 -4.73 13.64 14.91
C LEU A 10 -4.19 14.79 14.05
N ILE A 11 -4.94 15.18 13.01
CA ILE A 11 -4.58 16.33 12.15
C ILE A 11 -4.51 17.62 12.98
N SER A 12 -5.43 17.80 13.93
CA SER A 12 -5.39 18.95 14.85
C SER A 12 -4.19 18.92 15.79
N CYS A 13 -3.85 17.77 16.37
CA CYS A 13 -2.60 17.63 17.15
C CYS A 13 -1.38 18.06 16.33
N MET A 14 -1.29 17.64 15.06
CA MET A 14 -0.21 18.05 14.16
C MET A 14 -0.21 19.57 13.93
N GLY A 15 -1.37 20.22 13.81
CA GLY A 15 -1.49 21.69 13.74
C GLY A 15 -1.09 22.42 15.04
N GLY A 16 -0.96 21.70 16.15
CA GLY A 16 -0.34 22.21 17.37
C GLY A 16 1.20 22.29 17.28
N ILE A 17 1.81 21.44 16.45
CA ILE A 17 3.26 21.35 16.23
C ILE A 17 3.68 22.14 14.99
N PHE A 18 2.93 22.05 13.89
CA PHE A 18 3.24 22.69 12.61
C PHE A 18 2.26 23.83 12.33
N ASP A 19 2.76 24.94 11.81
CA ASP A 19 1.93 26.08 11.41
C ASP A 19 1.67 26.05 9.89
N ASP A 20 0.69 25.23 9.48
CA ASP A 20 0.32 25.06 8.07
C ASP A 20 -1.20 24.91 7.91
N GLU A 21 -1.74 25.48 6.81
CA GLU A 21 -3.15 25.39 6.44
C GLU A 21 -3.66 23.94 6.32
N ILE A 22 -2.80 23.00 5.91
CA ILE A 22 -3.19 21.59 5.74
C ILE A 22 -3.67 20.93 7.04
N PHE A 23 -3.29 21.48 8.20
CA PHE A 23 -3.67 20.95 9.51
C PHE A 23 -4.91 21.63 10.11
N LYS A 24 -5.45 22.67 9.47
CA LYS A 24 -6.62 23.36 9.99
C LYS A 24 -7.87 22.50 9.88
N ASN A 25 -8.59 22.38 10.99
CA ASN A 25 -9.90 21.74 11.07
C ASN A 25 -10.67 22.23 12.31
N ASP A 26 -11.88 21.72 12.51
CA ASP A 26 -12.78 22.16 13.57
C ASP A 26 -12.41 21.66 14.99
N MET A 27 -11.48 20.71 15.10
CA MET A 27 -11.02 20.20 16.39
C MET A 27 -10.00 21.19 16.98
N ARG A 28 -10.41 22.01 17.95
CA ARG A 28 -9.55 23.09 18.49
C ARG A 28 -8.77 22.69 19.74
N PHE A 29 -9.31 21.78 20.55
CA PHE A 29 -8.74 21.43 21.85
C PHE A 29 -7.40 20.71 21.67
N GLU A 30 -7.36 19.68 20.84
CA GLU A 30 -6.20 18.81 20.56
C GLU A 30 -4.98 19.61 20.09
N GLY A 31 -5.17 20.51 19.12
CA GLY A 31 -4.13 21.40 18.63
C GLY A 31 -3.66 22.40 19.68
N SER A 32 -4.56 22.99 20.48
CA SER A 32 -4.18 23.91 21.56
C SER A 32 -3.39 23.22 22.67
N PHE A 33 -3.80 22.01 23.04
CA PHE A 33 -3.14 21.18 24.05
C PHE A 33 -1.75 20.76 23.57
N THR A 34 -1.65 20.27 22.34
CA THR A 34 -0.37 19.88 21.75
C THR A 34 0.57 21.07 21.62
N ARG A 35 0.07 22.24 21.22
CA ARG A 35 0.85 23.49 21.14
C ARG A 35 1.39 23.91 22.50
N ALA A 36 0.58 23.81 23.55
CA ALA A 36 1.01 24.12 24.92
C ALA A 36 2.13 23.17 25.39
N LEU A 37 2.08 21.89 25.03
CA LEU A 37 3.12 20.91 25.37
C LEU A 37 4.38 21.06 24.52
N ALA A 38 4.24 21.35 23.21
CA ALA A 38 5.36 21.44 22.28
C ALA A 38 6.27 22.65 22.59
N GLY A 39 5.71 23.74 23.11
CA GLY A 39 6.43 24.96 23.49
C GLY A 39 7.03 25.77 22.33
N ARG A 40 7.01 25.21 21.12
CA ARG A 40 7.41 25.85 19.86
C ARG A 40 6.71 25.18 18.69
N THR A 41 6.58 25.92 17.58
CA THR A 41 6.16 25.36 16.29
C THR A 41 7.38 24.92 15.48
N LEU A 42 7.15 23.95 14.60
CA LEU A 42 8.10 23.48 13.59
C LEU A 42 7.64 23.95 12.21
N GLU A 43 8.60 24.26 11.34
CA GLU A 43 8.34 24.56 9.94
C GLU A 43 8.78 23.37 9.08
N ALA A 44 7.91 22.93 8.17
CA ALA A 44 8.26 21.90 7.21
C ALA A 44 9.24 22.47 6.17
N SER A 45 10.45 21.91 6.10
CA SER A 45 11.53 22.40 5.23
C SER A 45 11.35 22.05 3.75
N ASP A 46 10.60 20.98 3.43
CA ASP A 46 10.34 20.53 2.07
C ASP A 46 8.85 20.17 1.94
N LYS A 47 8.10 20.98 1.18
CA LYS A 47 6.69 20.73 0.86
C LYS A 47 6.52 20.21 -0.57
N THR A 48 7.63 19.96 -1.28
CA THR A 48 7.57 19.43 -2.63
C THR A 48 7.41 17.92 -2.55
N TYR A 49 6.23 17.43 -2.94
CA TYR A 49 6.01 16.01 -3.16
C TYR A 49 6.91 15.59 -4.33
N ARG A 50 8.10 15.06 -3.99
CA ARG A 50 9.10 14.72 -5.01
C ARG A 50 8.51 13.70 -5.96
N ARG A 51 8.82 13.86 -7.24
CA ARG A 51 8.47 12.87 -8.24
C ARG A 51 9.14 11.53 -7.92
N PRO A 52 8.49 10.40 -8.17
CA PRO A 52 9.12 9.09 -8.03
C PRO A 52 10.43 9.02 -8.82
N ILE A 53 11.44 8.38 -8.24
CA ILE A 53 12.68 8.07 -8.95
C ILE A 53 12.42 6.81 -9.76
N VAL A 54 12.58 6.90 -11.07
CA VAL A 54 12.45 5.78 -11.99
C VAL A 54 13.75 4.99 -12.01
N SER A 55 13.67 3.69 -11.73
CA SER A 55 14.74 2.75 -12.01
C SER A 55 14.65 2.29 -13.46
N VAL A 56 15.79 2.30 -14.17
CA VAL A 56 15.90 1.83 -15.55
C VAL A 56 16.04 0.31 -15.55
N ALA A 57 15.04 -0.39 -15.03
CA ALA A 57 15.02 -1.84 -15.08
C ALA A 57 14.52 -2.28 -16.47
N LYS A 58 15.47 -2.65 -17.34
CA LYS A 58 15.16 -3.24 -18.65
C LYS A 58 14.84 -4.72 -18.50
N PHE A 59 13.56 -5.02 -18.32
CA PHE A 59 13.05 -6.37 -18.40
C PHE A 59 12.74 -6.68 -19.86
N SER A 60 13.70 -7.28 -20.57
CA SER A 60 13.46 -7.88 -21.89
C SER A 60 12.20 -8.75 -21.86
N GLU A 61 11.47 -8.84 -22.98
CA GLU A 61 10.14 -9.47 -23.14
C GLU A 61 9.90 -10.65 -22.17
N LEU A 62 9.24 -10.35 -21.05
CA LEU A 62 8.86 -11.34 -20.06
C LEU A 62 7.69 -12.17 -20.62
N PRO A 63 7.76 -13.52 -20.62
CA PRO A 63 6.88 -14.37 -21.44
C PRO A 63 5.46 -14.52 -20.89
N HIS A 64 5.24 -14.31 -19.59
CA HIS A 64 3.92 -14.52 -18.98
C HIS A 64 3.22 -13.18 -18.78
N ARG A 65 2.03 -13.00 -19.36
CA ARG A 65 1.24 -11.77 -19.26
C ARG A 65 -0.21 -12.08 -18.89
N LYS A 66 -0.77 -11.32 -17.95
CA LYS A 66 -2.21 -11.28 -17.65
C LYS A 66 -2.64 -9.83 -17.50
N SER A 67 -3.90 -9.54 -17.79
CA SER A 67 -4.50 -8.23 -17.56
C SER A 67 -5.88 -8.38 -16.91
N MET A 68 -6.26 -7.36 -16.15
CA MET A 68 -7.57 -7.22 -15.55
C MET A 68 -8.06 -5.79 -15.79
N GLU A 69 -9.36 -5.65 -16.03
CA GLU A 69 -10.01 -4.36 -16.28
C GLU A 69 -11.16 -4.18 -15.30
N PHE A 70 -11.22 -3.00 -14.68
CA PHE A 70 -12.31 -2.59 -13.81
C PHE A 70 -13.00 -1.37 -14.39
N LYS A 71 -14.33 -1.37 -14.47
CA LYS A 71 -15.08 -0.19 -14.89
C LYS A 71 -15.08 0.84 -13.77
N ILE A 72 -14.79 2.10 -14.10
CA ILE A 72 -14.88 3.23 -13.18
C ILE A 72 -15.92 4.23 -13.71
N PRO A 73 -16.64 4.95 -12.84
CA PRO A 73 -17.62 5.94 -13.31
C PRO A 73 -16.94 7.02 -14.17
N ASN A 74 -17.57 7.36 -15.30
CA ASN A 74 -17.09 8.38 -16.23
C ASN A 74 -17.08 9.79 -15.61
N SER A 75 -16.36 10.71 -16.27
CA SER A 75 -16.39 12.15 -15.97
C SER A 75 -15.93 12.51 -14.56
N GLN A 76 -14.87 11.86 -14.09
CA GLN A 76 -14.23 12.17 -12.80
C GLN A 76 -12.87 12.83 -13.02
N GLU A 77 -12.61 13.91 -12.29
CA GLU A 77 -11.26 14.43 -12.12
C GLU A 77 -10.51 13.53 -11.14
N ILE A 78 -9.68 12.64 -11.66
CA ILE A 78 -8.88 11.71 -10.86
C ILE A 78 -7.56 12.39 -10.53
N LYS A 79 -7.32 12.60 -9.24
CA LYS A 79 -6.07 13.16 -8.71
C LYS A 79 -5.10 12.03 -8.42
N ASN A 80 -3.83 12.21 -8.79
CA ASN A 80 -2.76 11.34 -8.34
C ASN A 80 -2.01 11.97 -7.14
N LEU A 81 -1.56 11.14 -6.20
CA LEU A 81 -0.71 11.52 -5.07
C LEU A 81 0.39 10.48 -4.96
N PHE A 82 1.65 10.92 -5.04
CA PHE A 82 2.81 10.05 -4.95
C PHE A 82 3.62 10.38 -3.70
N TYR A 83 3.81 9.37 -2.85
CA TYR A 83 4.65 9.45 -1.67
C TYR A 83 5.94 8.67 -1.94
N PRO A 84 6.99 9.28 -2.50
CA PRO A 84 8.16 8.58 -3.00
C PRO A 84 8.97 7.85 -1.91
N ASP A 85 8.98 8.38 -0.69
CA ASP A 85 9.76 7.81 0.42
C ASP A 85 9.07 6.56 1.00
N SER A 86 7.74 6.63 1.22
CA SER A 86 6.95 5.47 1.65
C SER A 86 6.57 4.54 0.51
N ARG A 87 6.76 4.98 -0.75
CA ARG A 87 6.39 4.29 -2.00
C ARG A 87 4.94 3.82 -2.01
N ILE A 88 4.06 4.73 -1.61
CA ILE A 88 2.61 4.59 -1.71
C ILE A 88 2.14 5.54 -2.81
N PHE A 89 1.34 5.02 -3.73
CA PHE A 89 0.84 5.77 -4.87
C PHE A 89 -0.67 5.68 -4.91
N ILE A 90 -1.33 6.83 -5.04
CA ILE A 90 -2.79 6.93 -4.94
C ILE A 90 -3.34 7.59 -6.19
N PHE A 91 -4.39 7.01 -6.76
CA PHE A 91 -5.28 7.67 -7.71
C PHE A 91 -6.65 7.76 -7.08
N LYS A 92 -7.24 8.95 -7.00
CA LYS A 92 -8.53 9.13 -6.31
C LYS A 92 -9.41 10.24 -6.87
N SER A 93 -10.70 10.06 -6.66
CA SER A 93 -11.79 11.02 -6.88
C SER A 93 -12.89 10.76 -5.85
N SER A 94 -14.09 11.32 -6.03
CA SER A 94 -15.23 11.08 -5.12
C SER A 94 -15.82 9.68 -5.22
N LYS A 95 -15.64 8.97 -6.34
CA LYS A 95 -16.21 7.63 -6.59
C LYS A 95 -15.18 6.58 -7.01
N PHE A 96 -13.89 6.89 -6.86
CA PHE A 96 -12.80 5.98 -7.19
C PHE A 96 -11.64 6.22 -6.24
N TYR A 97 -11.06 5.14 -5.73
CA TYR A 97 -9.84 5.18 -4.93
C TYR A 97 -9.02 3.94 -5.23
N LEU A 98 -7.79 4.15 -5.67
CA LEU A 98 -6.78 3.13 -5.90
C LEU A 98 -5.54 3.51 -5.09
N ALA A 99 -5.15 2.67 -4.14
CA ALA A 99 -3.87 2.77 -3.45
C ALA A 99 -2.98 1.60 -3.85
N ILE A 100 -1.72 1.88 -4.18
CA ILE A 100 -0.75 0.91 -4.67
C ILE A 100 0.44 0.88 -3.72
N CYS A 101 0.81 -0.32 -3.26
CA CYS A 101 1.89 -0.57 -2.31
C CYS A 101 3.17 -0.99 -3.03
N ALA A 102 4.23 -0.20 -2.86
CA ALA A 102 5.61 -0.57 -3.15
C ALA A 102 6.55 -0.23 -1.98
N THR A 103 5.99 -0.16 -0.77
CA THR A 103 6.67 0.29 0.45
C THR A 103 7.93 -0.52 0.70
N PRO A 104 9.07 0.11 1.06
CA PRO A 104 10.27 -0.63 1.43
C PRO A 104 10.01 -1.53 2.65
N LEU A 105 10.94 -2.43 2.95
CA LEU A 105 10.78 -3.37 4.05
C LEU A 105 10.53 -2.66 5.40
N GLY A 106 11.15 -1.47 5.59
CA GLY A 106 10.94 -0.63 6.76
C GLY A 106 11.75 -1.09 7.98
N GLN A 107 11.76 -0.27 9.04
CA GLN A 107 12.51 -0.52 10.28
C GLN A 107 14.00 -0.85 10.04
N ASN A 108 14.69 -0.07 9.19
CA ASN A 108 16.08 -0.35 8.77
C ASN A 108 16.26 -1.79 8.26
N ASP A 109 15.40 -2.19 7.33
CA ASP A 109 15.37 -3.52 6.72
C ASP A 109 15.09 -4.68 7.69
N HIS A 110 14.41 -4.40 8.81
CA HIS A 110 13.95 -5.44 9.74
C HIS A 110 12.60 -6.06 9.35
N GLY A 111 11.66 -5.26 8.85
CA GLY A 111 10.39 -5.78 8.31
C GLY A 111 9.37 -6.31 9.32
N GLY A 112 9.36 -5.84 10.57
CA GLY A 112 8.44 -6.34 11.60
C GLY A 112 6.98 -5.93 11.46
N HIS A 113 6.71 -4.88 10.69
CA HIS A 113 5.36 -4.43 10.31
C HIS A 113 5.06 -4.60 8.83
N THR A 114 5.98 -5.23 8.08
CA THR A 114 5.83 -5.41 6.64
C THR A 114 5.15 -6.74 6.33
N HIS A 115 4.49 -6.75 5.19
CA HIS A 115 3.85 -7.89 4.58
C HIS A 115 4.55 -8.17 3.23
N ASN A 116 4.27 -9.34 2.65
CA ASN A 116 4.67 -9.67 1.27
C ASN A 116 3.64 -9.16 0.27
N ASP A 117 3.40 -7.85 0.32
CA ASP A 117 2.35 -7.12 -0.37
C ASP A 117 2.91 -6.18 -1.46
N LYS A 118 4.18 -6.32 -1.86
CA LYS A 118 4.77 -5.44 -2.87
C LYS A 118 4.10 -5.69 -4.21
N LEU A 119 3.81 -4.61 -4.95
CA LEU A 119 2.90 -4.58 -6.12
C LEU A 119 1.40 -4.74 -5.75
N GLY A 120 1.07 -4.80 -4.46
CA GLY A 120 -0.29 -4.92 -3.96
C GLY A 120 -1.07 -3.65 -4.18
N TYR A 121 -2.39 -3.77 -4.13
CA TYR A 121 -3.28 -2.63 -4.23
C TYR A 121 -4.58 -2.82 -3.46
N GLU A 122 -5.17 -1.69 -3.09
CA GLU A 122 -6.56 -1.57 -2.65
C GLU A 122 -7.33 -0.75 -3.68
N LEU A 123 -8.53 -1.22 -4.02
CA LEU A 123 -9.39 -0.63 -5.04
C LEU A 123 -10.82 -0.50 -4.51
N TRP A 124 -11.30 0.73 -4.47
CA TRP A 124 -12.67 1.08 -4.14
C TRP A 124 -13.31 1.84 -5.29
N ILE A 125 -14.53 1.45 -5.67
CA ILE A 125 -15.28 2.02 -6.80
C ILE A 125 -16.74 2.21 -6.38
N ASP A 126 -17.24 3.44 -6.47
CA ASP A 126 -18.66 3.82 -6.30
C ASP A 126 -19.36 3.18 -5.10
N GLY A 127 -18.69 3.18 -3.93
CA GLY A 127 -19.23 2.63 -2.69
C GLY A 127 -18.86 1.18 -2.38
N LEU A 128 -18.11 0.50 -3.27
CA LEU A 128 -17.76 -0.91 -3.13
C LEU A 128 -16.24 -1.12 -3.02
N ASP A 129 -15.82 -1.90 -2.03
CA ASP A 129 -14.46 -2.45 -1.93
C ASP A 129 -14.33 -3.59 -2.96
N ILE A 130 -13.61 -3.34 -4.05
CA ILE A 130 -13.39 -4.33 -5.12
C ILE A 130 -12.17 -5.20 -4.80
N ALA A 131 -11.12 -4.58 -4.27
CA ALA A 131 -9.92 -5.25 -3.77
C ALA A 131 -9.50 -4.58 -2.47
N ARG A 132 -9.37 -5.34 -1.39
CA ARG A 132 -9.09 -4.81 -0.05
C ARG A 132 -7.98 -5.60 0.61
N ASP A 133 -7.18 -4.92 1.43
CA ASP A 133 -6.19 -5.59 2.26
C ASP A 133 -6.87 -6.39 3.39
N PRO A 134 -6.43 -7.63 3.69
CA PRO A 134 -7.06 -8.43 4.72
C PRO A 134 -6.80 -7.94 6.15
N GLY A 135 -5.81 -7.07 6.37
CA GLY A 135 -5.39 -6.60 7.69
C GLY A 135 -4.33 -7.51 8.33
N THR A 136 -4.25 -7.52 9.66
CA THR A 136 -3.18 -8.26 10.38
C THR A 136 -3.71 -9.26 11.43
N TYR A 137 -5.02 -9.25 11.73
CA TYR A 137 -5.67 -10.08 12.74
C TYR A 137 -5.04 -10.02 14.14
N LEU A 138 -4.17 -10.97 14.48
CA LEU A 138 -3.55 -11.12 15.79
C LEU A 138 -2.03 -11.16 15.68
N TYR A 139 -1.36 -10.79 16.77
CA TYR A 139 0.09 -10.73 16.80
C TYR A 139 0.65 -11.99 17.49
N THR A 140 1.05 -11.87 18.75
CA THR A 140 1.67 -12.95 19.52
C THR A 140 0.80 -14.17 19.81
N PRO A 141 -0.54 -14.08 19.99
CA PRO A 141 -1.30 -15.26 20.44
C PRO A 141 -1.40 -16.36 19.39
N ILE A 142 -1.38 -16.03 18.09
CA ILE A 142 -1.50 -17.00 16.99
C ILE A 142 -0.52 -16.64 15.84
N PRO A 143 0.78 -16.95 15.99
CA PRO A 143 1.83 -16.57 15.03
C PRO A 143 1.61 -17.08 13.61
N ASP A 144 1.07 -18.30 13.46
CA ASP A 144 0.87 -18.92 12.16
C ASP A 144 -0.16 -18.15 11.35
N ILE A 145 -1.32 -17.84 11.95
CA ILE A 145 -2.34 -17.02 11.28
C ILE A 145 -1.81 -15.62 10.99
N ARG A 146 -1.02 -15.00 11.89
CA ARG A 146 -0.36 -13.72 11.57
C ARG A 146 0.46 -13.80 10.28
N ASN A 147 1.24 -14.86 10.12
CA ASN A 147 2.07 -15.03 8.93
C ASN A 147 1.23 -15.39 7.69
N GLU A 148 0.08 -16.03 7.84
CA GLU A 148 -0.90 -16.15 6.75
C GLU A 148 -1.35 -14.76 6.26
N PHE A 149 -1.69 -13.83 7.17
CA PHE A 149 -2.06 -12.45 6.80
C PHE A 149 -0.90 -11.63 6.22
N ARG A 150 0.37 -12.01 6.49
CA ARG A 150 1.57 -11.37 5.94
C ARG A 150 2.05 -12.01 4.64
N SER A 151 1.53 -13.17 4.27
CA SER A 151 1.91 -13.94 3.09
C SER A 151 1.49 -13.23 1.81
N VAL A 152 2.27 -13.42 0.76
CA VAL A 152 1.91 -13.02 -0.61
C VAL A 152 0.53 -13.54 -1.04
N LYS A 153 0.10 -14.68 -0.50
CA LYS A 153 -1.19 -15.31 -0.79
C LYS A 153 -2.39 -14.55 -0.20
N ALA A 154 -2.15 -13.62 0.74
CA ALA A 154 -3.18 -12.82 1.38
C ALA A 154 -3.50 -11.53 0.62
N HIS A 155 -2.60 -11.08 -0.26
CA HIS A 155 -2.68 -9.76 -0.90
C HIS A 155 -3.04 -9.85 -2.39
N ASN A 156 -3.51 -8.73 -2.93
CA ASN A 156 -3.88 -8.58 -4.34
C ASN A 156 -2.63 -8.41 -5.21
N VAL A 157 -1.80 -9.46 -5.31
CA VAL A 157 -0.50 -9.49 -6.02
C VAL A 157 -0.39 -10.71 -6.94
N PRO A 158 0.48 -10.71 -7.98
CA PRO A 158 0.77 -11.91 -8.74
C PRO A 158 1.60 -12.89 -7.89
N ILE A 159 1.18 -14.15 -7.84
CA ILE A 159 1.81 -15.20 -7.00
C ILE A 159 2.54 -16.19 -7.90
N ILE A 160 3.81 -16.48 -7.58
CA ILE A 160 4.69 -17.38 -8.35
C ILE A 160 4.92 -18.65 -7.52
N GLY A 161 4.22 -19.73 -7.87
CA GLY A 161 4.29 -21.00 -7.11
C GLY A 161 3.96 -20.80 -5.62
N ASP A 162 4.87 -21.23 -4.75
CA ASP A 162 4.80 -21.04 -3.29
C ASP A 162 5.84 -20.05 -2.76
N LEU A 163 6.38 -19.18 -3.63
CA LEU A 163 7.44 -18.24 -3.24
C LEU A 163 6.87 -16.99 -2.57
N GLU A 164 7.25 -16.81 -1.30
CA GLU A 164 7.13 -15.53 -0.59
C GLU A 164 8.12 -14.49 -1.14
N GLN A 165 7.69 -13.22 -1.18
CA GLN A 165 8.55 -12.09 -1.58
C GLN A 165 9.75 -11.96 -0.65
N ASN A 166 9.49 -11.87 0.65
CA ASN A 166 10.48 -11.90 1.72
C ASN A 166 10.21 -13.11 2.62
N SER A 167 11.23 -13.89 2.91
CA SER A 167 11.16 -14.98 3.87
C SER A 167 11.15 -14.42 5.30
N TRP A 168 10.64 -15.20 6.25
CA TRP A 168 10.74 -14.91 7.69
C TRP A 168 11.34 -16.11 8.42
N GLY A 169 11.99 -15.86 9.55
CA GLY A 169 12.57 -16.90 10.39
C GLY A 169 11.52 -17.70 11.17
N GLU A 170 11.96 -18.66 11.99
CA GLU A 170 11.05 -19.38 12.88
C GLU A 170 10.74 -18.59 14.17
N GLY A 171 9.60 -18.89 14.77
CA GLY A 171 9.18 -18.36 16.08
C GLY A 171 9.09 -16.82 16.11
N ALA A 172 9.51 -16.24 17.24
CA ALA A 172 9.39 -14.80 17.49
C ALA A 172 10.19 -13.93 16.50
N ILE A 173 11.30 -14.45 15.95
CA ILE A 173 12.12 -13.75 14.95
C ILE A 173 11.30 -13.56 13.66
N GLY A 174 10.63 -14.62 13.19
CA GLY A 174 9.76 -14.51 12.02
C GLY A 174 8.50 -13.71 12.25
N LEU A 175 8.00 -13.68 13.49
CA LEU A 175 6.79 -12.94 13.83
C LEU A 175 6.95 -11.42 13.67
N PHE A 176 8.15 -10.91 13.96
CA PHE A 176 8.48 -9.49 13.96
C PHE A 176 9.66 -9.12 13.07
N GLY A 177 10.04 -9.99 12.13
CA GLY A 177 11.07 -9.69 11.16
C GLY A 177 10.89 -10.45 9.85
N MET A 178 11.50 -9.92 8.80
CA MET A 178 11.59 -10.52 7.47
C MET A 178 13.01 -10.31 6.92
N PHE A 179 13.48 -11.24 6.10
CA PHE A 179 14.73 -11.09 5.38
C PHE A 179 14.51 -10.18 4.16
N ALA A 180 15.37 -9.17 3.98
CA ALA A 180 15.29 -8.24 2.86
C ALA A 180 15.69 -8.92 1.54
N GLU A 181 14.72 -9.58 0.90
CA GLU A 181 14.93 -10.36 -0.32
C GLU A 181 14.20 -9.76 -1.54
N CYS A 182 13.10 -9.04 -1.31
CA CYS A 182 12.31 -8.41 -2.35
C CYS A 182 12.65 -6.94 -2.49
N ARG A 183 13.06 -6.57 -3.70
CA ARG A 183 13.20 -5.18 -4.12
C ARG A 183 11.99 -4.80 -4.97
N CYS A 184 11.35 -3.69 -4.63
CA CYS A 184 10.25 -3.12 -5.38
C CYS A 184 10.52 -1.65 -5.70
N GLU A 185 10.37 -1.27 -6.97
CA GLU A 185 10.73 0.06 -7.47
C GLU A 185 9.77 0.55 -8.56
N VAL A 186 9.72 1.87 -8.74
CA VAL A 186 8.97 2.50 -9.84
C VAL A 186 9.81 2.42 -11.11
N THR A 187 9.22 1.91 -12.18
CA THR A 187 9.87 1.79 -13.49
C THR A 187 9.36 2.80 -14.51
N ASP A 188 8.15 3.32 -14.32
CA ASP A 188 7.58 4.39 -15.14
C ASP A 188 6.37 5.01 -14.43
N PHE A 189 6.04 6.27 -14.71
CA PHE A 189 4.81 6.89 -14.21
C PHE A 189 4.41 8.08 -15.09
N GLY A 190 3.11 8.36 -15.12
CA GLY A 190 2.51 9.51 -15.80
C GLY A 190 1.34 10.05 -15.01
N GLU A 191 0.57 10.95 -15.63
CA GLU A 191 -0.60 11.56 -14.99
C GLU A 191 -1.68 10.53 -14.62
N ASN A 192 -1.82 9.49 -15.44
CA ASN A 192 -2.88 8.49 -15.33
C ASN A 192 -2.35 7.05 -15.18
N PHE A 193 -1.04 6.84 -15.01
CA PHE A 193 -0.50 5.50 -14.87
C PHE A 193 0.73 5.44 -13.96
N ILE A 194 1.01 4.25 -13.45
CA ILE A 194 2.26 3.91 -12.79
C ILE A 194 2.65 2.46 -13.09
N SER A 195 3.93 2.23 -13.33
CA SER A 195 4.54 0.92 -13.52
C SER A 195 5.54 0.66 -12.40
N LEU A 196 5.43 -0.52 -11.80
CA LEU A 196 6.27 -0.98 -10.71
C LEU A 196 6.93 -2.29 -11.12
N ALA A 197 8.13 -2.55 -10.62
CA ALA A 197 8.78 -3.84 -10.74
C ALA A 197 9.18 -4.41 -9.39
N ALA A 198 8.96 -5.71 -9.20
CA ALA A 198 9.45 -6.48 -8.08
C ALA A 198 10.44 -7.54 -8.56
N GLU A 199 11.56 -7.67 -7.84
CA GLU A 199 12.57 -8.72 -8.03
C GLU A 199 12.91 -9.39 -6.71
N TYR A 200 12.81 -10.72 -6.68
CA TYR A 200 13.13 -11.56 -5.51
C TYR A 200 13.37 -13.00 -5.97
N LYS A 201 14.34 -13.72 -5.39
CA LYS A 201 14.52 -15.18 -5.61
C LYS A 201 14.51 -15.63 -7.10
N GLY A 202 15.06 -14.80 -7.99
CA GLY A 202 15.08 -15.02 -9.43
C GLY A 202 13.73 -14.82 -10.14
N VAL A 203 12.71 -14.33 -9.45
CA VAL A 203 11.44 -13.83 -9.98
C VAL A 203 11.60 -12.37 -10.37
N LYS A 204 11.00 -11.99 -11.51
CA LYS A 204 10.87 -10.62 -11.99
C LYS A 204 9.44 -10.40 -12.43
N ILE A 205 8.77 -9.41 -11.85
CA ILE A 205 7.39 -9.04 -12.16
C ILE A 205 7.35 -7.55 -12.43
N ILE A 206 6.69 -7.15 -13.51
CA ILE A 206 6.25 -5.78 -13.75
C ILE A 206 4.73 -5.74 -13.60
N ARG A 207 4.23 -4.79 -12.80
CA ARG A 207 2.82 -4.48 -12.72
C ARG A 207 2.59 -3.03 -13.12
N LYS A 208 1.76 -2.80 -14.14
CA LYS A 208 1.29 -1.48 -14.57
C LYS A 208 -0.15 -1.28 -14.15
N PHE A 209 -0.45 -0.13 -13.57
CA PHE A 209 -1.80 0.37 -13.33
C PHE A 209 -2.02 1.57 -14.24
N GLU A 210 -3.06 1.54 -15.06
CA GLU A 210 -3.39 2.61 -16.00
C GLU A 210 -4.87 2.96 -15.92
N VAL A 211 -5.13 4.20 -15.50
CA VAL A 211 -6.45 4.81 -15.48
C VAL A 211 -6.74 5.35 -16.88
N LYS A 212 -7.79 4.84 -17.49
CA LYS A 212 -8.32 5.25 -18.79
C LYS A 212 -9.68 5.92 -18.58
N GLU A 213 -10.23 6.48 -19.65
CA GLU A 213 -11.60 6.96 -19.61
C GLU A 213 -12.56 5.79 -19.37
N GLY A 214 -13.21 5.78 -18.20
CA GLY A 214 -14.21 4.78 -17.83
C GLY A 214 -13.65 3.41 -17.39
N SER A 215 -12.32 3.22 -17.33
CA SER A 215 -11.75 2.00 -16.77
C SER A 215 -10.40 2.19 -16.07
N LEU A 216 -10.08 1.24 -15.19
CA LEU A 216 -8.73 0.97 -14.69
C LEU A 216 -8.26 -0.35 -15.33
N GLU A 217 -7.12 -0.33 -16.00
CA GLU A 217 -6.43 -1.54 -16.47
C GLU A 217 -5.24 -1.84 -15.56
N ILE A 218 -5.11 -3.09 -15.13
CA ILE A 218 -3.92 -3.60 -14.44
C ILE A 218 -3.31 -4.68 -15.31
N ILE A 219 -2.03 -4.51 -15.64
CA ILE A 219 -1.27 -5.41 -16.51
C ILE A 219 -0.11 -5.98 -15.71
N ASP A 220 -0.05 -7.31 -15.66
CA ASP A 220 1.00 -8.07 -15.00
C ASP A 220 1.84 -8.82 -16.02
N ILE A 221 3.16 -8.68 -15.93
CA ILE A 221 4.12 -9.38 -16.80
C ILE A 221 5.23 -9.97 -15.94
N ALA A 222 5.54 -11.25 -16.11
CA ALA A 222 6.51 -11.96 -15.27
C ALA A 222 7.40 -12.93 -16.05
N ASN A 223 8.59 -13.21 -15.49
CA ASN A 223 9.52 -14.19 -16.04
C ASN A 223 9.15 -15.65 -15.77
N ARG A 224 8.12 -15.90 -14.95
CA ARG A 224 7.58 -17.22 -14.63
C ARG A 224 6.05 -17.16 -14.61
N GLU A 225 5.41 -18.31 -14.74
CA GLU A 225 3.95 -18.40 -14.64
C GLU A 225 3.46 -17.99 -13.25
N PHE A 226 2.37 -17.23 -13.19
CA PHE A 226 1.77 -16.73 -11.96
C PHE A 226 0.26 -16.91 -11.94
N TYR A 227 -0.31 -16.90 -10.75
CA TYR A 227 -1.75 -16.90 -10.51
C TYR A 227 -2.13 -15.81 -9.49
N TYR A 228 -3.44 -15.67 -9.26
CA TYR A 228 -3.99 -14.80 -8.23
C TYR A 228 -4.78 -15.65 -7.25
N ASN A 229 -4.85 -15.21 -6.00
CA ASN A 229 -5.63 -15.86 -4.96
C ASN A 229 -6.72 -14.91 -4.43
N LYS A 230 -7.83 -15.46 -3.95
CA LYS A 230 -8.80 -14.72 -3.13
C LYS A 230 -8.60 -15.16 -1.68
N PHE A 231 -8.03 -14.30 -0.85
CA PHE A 231 -7.88 -14.59 0.57
C PHE A 231 -9.20 -14.40 1.29
N GLU A 232 -9.66 -15.44 1.99
CA GLU A 232 -11.04 -15.52 2.52
C GLU A 232 -11.23 -14.89 3.90
N LEU A 233 -10.14 -14.49 4.56
CA LEU A 233 -10.18 -13.92 5.91
C LEU A 233 -9.97 -12.40 5.87
N TYR A 234 -10.68 -11.70 6.77
CA TYR A 234 -10.59 -10.25 6.91
C TYR A 234 -10.56 -9.85 8.37
N SER A 235 -9.75 -8.84 8.69
CA SER A 235 -9.58 -8.29 10.03
C SER A 235 -9.51 -6.77 9.97
N ASN A 236 -10.60 -6.09 10.35
CA ASN A 236 -10.65 -4.64 10.50
C ASN A 236 -10.23 -4.13 11.90
N GLY A 237 -9.71 -5.00 12.76
CA GLY A 237 -9.28 -4.62 14.10
C GLY A 237 -8.63 -5.78 14.83
N TYR A 238 -7.83 -5.47 15.84
CA TYR A 238 -7.07 -6.47 16.59
C TYR A 238 -7.99 -7.54 17.17
N GLY A 239 -7.74 -8.80 16.82
CA GLY A 239 -8.54 -9.94 17.27
C GLY A 239 -9.92 -10.08 16.62
N LYS A 240 -10.28 -9.25 15.64
CA LYS A 240 -11.52 -9.39 14.87
C LYS A 240 -11.25 -10.22 13.62
N LEU A 241 -11.99 -11.31 13.44
CA LEU A 241 -11.91 -12.16 12.25
C LEU A 241 -13.27 -12.26 11.59
N MET A 242 -13.31 -12.00 10.30
CA MET A 242 -14.50 -12.00 9.47
C MET A 242 -14.21 -12.72 8.15
N LYS A 243 -15.26 -13.07 7.41
CA LYS A 243 -15.10 -13.48 6.01
C LYS A 243 -14.80 -12.26 5.16
N ASN A 244 -13.83 -12.40 4.26
CA ASN A 244 -13.55 -11.43 3.22
C ASN A 244 -14.55 -11.65 2.08
N VAL A 245 -15.68 -10.94 2.17
CA VAL A 245 -16.77 -10.99 1.19
C VAL A 245 -16.33 -10.28 -0.08
#